data_AF-A0AAE3DP99-F1
#
_entry.id   AF-A0AAE3DP99-F1
#
_cell.length_a   1.000
_cell.length_b   1.000
_cell.length_c   1.000
_cell.angle_alpha   90.00
_cell.angle_beta   90.00
_cell.angle_gamma   90.00
#
_symmetry.space_group_name_H-M   'P 1'
#
loop_
_entity.id
_entity.type
_entity.pdbx_description
1 polymer ?
#
loop_
_entity_poly.entity_id
_entity_poly.type
_entity_poly.pdbx_seq_one_letter_code
_entity_poly.pdbx_strand_id
1 'polypeptide(L)'
;MWDSMIEMMELVMQHIVEIAILCFEFIGVIVIIISGAKGFWNYVRREPEMKITLAQGLAVGLEFKLCSEILKTVIVREWKEILTVAGIIGLRAALTFLIHWEIKEGVREEHGKKKENSSGKECG
;
A
#
# COMPACT_ATOMS: atom_id res chain seq x y z
N MET A 1 38.21 19.17 20.24
CA MET A 1 37.95 17.86 20.89
C MET A 1 36.46 17.58 20.96
N TRP A 2 35.66 18.49 21.51
CA TRP A 2 34.19 18.37 21.46
C TRP A 2 33.61 18.44 20.05
N ASP A 3 34.10 19.33 19.18
CA ASP A 3 33.62 19.44 17.79
C ASP A 3 33.90 18.16 16.98
N SER A 4 35.09 17.57 17.14
CA SER A 4 35.45 16.30 16.50
C SER A 4 34.63 15.10 17.02
N MET A 5 34.16 15.15 18.27
CA MET A 5 33.25 14.13 18.81
C MET A 5 31.83 14.28 18.24
N ILE A 6 31.36 15.53 18.04
CA ILE A 6 30.06 15.81 17.43
C ILE A 6 30.05 15.36 15.97
N GLU A 7 31.06 15.70 15.18
CA GLU A 7 31.18 15.26 13.77
C GLU A 7 31.18 13.72 13.64
N MET A 8 31.93 13.03 14.51
CA MET A 8 31.95 11.57 14.54
C MET A 8 30.57 10.98 14.89
N MET A 9 29.85 11.57 15.84
CA MET A 9 28.48 11.14 16.18
C MET A 9 27.50 11.39 15.03
N GLU A 10 27.63 12.50 14.32
CA GLU A 10 26.75 12.87 13.21
C GLU A 10 26.94 11.91 12.02
N LEU A 11 28.19 11.58 11.68
CA LEU A 11 28.55 10.55 10.70
C LEU A 11 27.99 9.18 11.07
N VAL A 12 28.13 8.76 12.32
CA VAL A 12 27.59 7.49 12.81
C VAL A 12 26.06 7.47 12.73
N MET A 13 25.40 8.56 13.10
CA MET A 13 23.94 8.68 13.01
C MET A 13 23.45 8.62 11.57
N GLN A 14 24.10 9.34 10.66
CA GLN A 14 23.79 9.30 9.23
C GLN A 14 23.88 7.87 8.69
N HIS A 15 24.96 7.17 9.01
CA HIS A 15 25.17 5.81 8.52
C HIS A 15 24.14 4.81 9.07
N ILE A 16 23.78 4.93 10.36
CA ILE A 16 22.73 4.10 10.97
C ILE A 16 21.38 4.33 10.28
N VAL A 17 21.03 5.59 10.00
CA VAL A 17 19.76 5.92 9.37
C VAL A 17 19.73 5.50 7.91
N GLU A 18 20.83 5.64 7.16
CA GLU A 18 20.95 5.10 5.80
C GLU A 18 20.72 3.58 5.77
N ILE A 19 21.32 2.85 6.72
CA ILE A 19 21.10 1.40 6.86
C ILE A 19 19.62 1.12 7.18
N ALA A 20 19.01 1.89 8.08
CA ALA A 20 17.60 1.73 8.42
C ALA A 20 16.66 1.99 7.22
N ILE A 21 16.91 3.04 6.44
CA ILE A 21 16.17 3.38 5.21
C ILE A 21 16.21 2.21 4.23
N LEU A 22 17.41 1.64 4.01
CA LEU A 22 17.61 0.49 3.14
C LEU A 22 16.82 -0.73 3.65
N CYS A 23 16.86 -1.00 4.95
CA CYS A 23 16.12 -2.11 5.56
C CYS A 23 14.60 -1.95 5.39
N PHE A 24 14.05 -0.76 5.66
CA PHE A 24 12.63 -0.48 5.50
C PHE A 24 12.17 -0.60 4.04
N GLU A 25 13.00 -0.14 3.09
CA GLU A 25 12.72 -0.32 1.67
C GLU A 25 12.68 -1.80 1.29
N PHE A 26 13.63 -2.59 1.77
CA PHE A 26 13.72 -4.02 1.49
C PHE A 26 12.48 -4.77 2.00
N ILE A 27 12.05 -4.46 3.23
CA ILE A 27 10.85 -5.04 3.84
C ILE A 27 9.60 -4.69 3.01
N GLY A 28 9.45 -3.41 2.64
CA GLY A 28 8.32 -2.95 1.82
C GLY A 28 8.26 -3.67 0.47
N VAL A 29 9.39 -3.84 -0.20
CA VAL A 29 9.50 -4.57 -1.47
C VAL A 29 9.13 -6.05 -1.30
N ILE A 30 9.62 -6.71 -0.26
CA ILE A 30 9.30 -8.12 0.01
C ILE A 30 7.79 -8.30 0.21
N VAL A 31 7.14 -7.44 0.99
CA VAL A 31 5.69 -7.51 1.23
C VAL A 31 4.90 -7.32 -0.07
N ILE A 32 5.31 -6.39 -0.93
CA ILE A 32 4.70 -6.17 -2.25
C ILE A 32 4.87 -7.41 -3.14
N ILE A 33 6.07 -8.01 -3.17
CA ILE A 33 6.35 -9.20 -3.97
C ILE A 33 5.51 -10.39 -3.50
N ILE A 34 5.45 -10.65 -2.19
CA ILE A 34 4.68 -11.79 -1.63
C ILE A 34 3.18 -11.62 -1.89
N SER A 35 2.65 -10.42 -1.64
CA SER A 35 1.23 -10.14 -1.88
C SER A 35 0.89 -10.18 -3.38
N GLY A 36 1.78 -9.66 -4.23
CA GLY A 36 1.71 -9.74 -5.69
C GLY A 36 1.69 -11.18 -6.19
N ALA A 37 2.64 -12.01 -5.74
CA ALA A 37 2.73 -13.42 -6.11
C ALA A 37 1.51 -14.22 -5.64
N LYS A 38 1.06 -14.01 -4.40
CA LYS A 38 -0.14 -14.66 -3.86
C LYS A 38 -1.40 -14.24 -4.61
N GLY A 39 -1.51 -12.95 -4.95
CA GLY A 39 -2.57 -12.44 -5.81
C GLY A 39 -2.54 -13.11 -7.19
N PHE A 40 -1.39 -13.09 -7.87
CA PHE A 40 -1.23 -13.68 -9.19
C PHE A 40 -1.56 -15.18 -9.22
N TRP A 41 -1.14 -15.93 -8.19
CA TRP A 41 -1.49 -17.35 -8.07
C TRP A 41 -3.00 -17.57 -7.94
N ASN A 42 -3.69 -16.73 -7.15
CA ASN A 42 -5.15 -16.80 -7.00
C ASN A 42 -5.90 -16.31 -8.24
N TYR A 43 -5.32 -15.36 -9.00
CA TYR A 43 -5.86 -14.87 -10.28
C TYR A 43 -5.96 -15.99 -11.31
N VAL A 44 -4.86 -16.72 -11.48
CA VAL A 44 -4.80 -17.87 -12.39
C VAL A 44 -5.80 -18.95 -12.00
N ARG A 45 -6.18 -19.02 -10.72
CA ARG A 45 -7.16 -19.96 -10.17
C ARG A 45 -8.64 -19.50 -10.25
N ARG A 46 -8.94 -18.35 -10.85
CA ARG A 46 -10.32 -17.80 -11.08
C ARG A 46 -11.15 -17.55 -9.81
N GLU A 47 -10.54 -17.17 -8.69
CA GLU A 47 -11.29 -16.74 -7.49
C GLU A 47 -11.44 -15.20 -7.40
N PRO A 48 -12.67 -14.66 -7.28
CA PRO A 48 -12.95 -13.22 -7.36
C PRO A 48 -12.50 -12.40 -6.12
N GLU A 49 -12.08 -13.03 -5.02
CA GLU A 49 -11.67 -12.33 -3.80
C GLU A 49 -10.24 -11.73 -3.84
N MET A 50 -9.49 -11.89 -4.94
CA MET A 50 -8.06 -11.56 -4.97
C MET A 50 -7.73 -10.07 -4.82
N LYS A 51 -8.65 -9.18 -5.25
CA LYS A 51 -8.36 -7.73 -5.35
C LYS A 51 -8.11 -7.10 -3.98
N ILE A 52 -8.82 -7.56 -2.95
CA ILE A 52 -8.71 -7.05 -1.58
C ILE A 52 -7.33 -7.39 -1.00
N THR A 53 -6.87 -8.65 -1.14
CA THR A 53 -5.58 -9.09 -0.59
C THR A 53 -4.39 -8.40 -1.27
N LEU A 54 -4.47 -8.21 -2.60
CA LEU A 54 -3.46 -7.46 -3.34
C LEU A 54 -3.40 -5.99 -2.91
N ALA A 55 -4.56 -5.34 -2.82
CA ALA A 55 -4.66 -3.94 -2.40
C ALA A 55 -4.17 -3.72 -0.98
N GLN A 56 -4.47 -4.64 -0.06
CA GLN A 56 -3.95 -4.60 1.31
C GLN A 56 -2.43 -4.75 1.34
N GLY A 57 -1.86 -5.72 0.61
CA GLY A 57 -0.41 -5.92 0.55
C GLY A 57 0.34 -4.72 -0.06
N LEU A 58 -0.23 -4.13 -1.11
CA LEU A 58 0.28 -2.90 -1.71
C LEU A 58 0.20 -1.72 -0.73
N ALA A 59 -0.91 -1.56 -0.01
CA ALA A 59 -1.06 -0.50 0.98
C ALA A 59 -0.01 -0.60 2.10
N VAL A 60 0.23 -1.81 2.63
CA VAL A 60 1.24 -2.04 3.66
C VAL A 60 2.65 -1.79 3.11
N GLY A 61 2.96 -2.24 1.89
CA GLY A 61 4.24 -1.97 1.25
C GLY A 61 4.52 -0.47 1.06
N LEU A 62 3.49 0.30 0.70
CA LEU A 62 3.56 1.75 0.58
C LEU A 62 3.74 2.46 1.92
N GLU A 63 3.13 1.96 3.00
CA GLU A 63 3.37 2.48 4.36
C GLU A 63 4.83 2.32 4.79
N PHE A 64 5.45 1.17 4.51
CA PHE A 64 6.87 0.96 4.81
C PHE A 64 7.78 1.87 3.98
N LYS A 65 7.45 2.07 2.69
CA LYS A 65 8.10 3.04 1.81
C LYS A 65 8.01 4.47 2.36
N LEU A 66 6.84 4.87 2.84
CA LEU A 66 6.65 6.17 3.50
C LEU A 66 7.48 6.31 4.78
N CYS A 67 7.55 5.26 5.61
CA CYS A 67 8.33 5.28 6.84
C CYS A 67 9.83 5.48 6.56
N SER A 68 10.33 4.88 5.48
CA SER A 68 11.69 5.08 4.98
C SER A 68 11.94 6.51 4.48
N GLU A 69 11.02 7.08 3.70
CA GLU A 69 11.13 8.50 3.27
C GLU A 69 11.07 9.47 4.45
N ILE A 70 10.23 9.21 5.46
CA ILE A 70 10.16 10.05 6.66
C ILE A 70 11.49 10.03 7.42
N LEU A 71 12.11 8.85 7.61
CA LEU A 71 13.42 8.73 8.24
C LEU A 71 14.50 9.58 7.54
N LYS A 72 14.41 9.67 6.21
CA LYS A 72 15.30 10.47 5.38
C LYS A 72 15.10 11.98 5.57
N THR A 73 13.83 12.42 5.62
CA THR A 73 13.48 13.83 5.87
C THR A 73 13.88 14.35 7.25
N VAL A 74 13.99 13.46 8.24
CA VAL A 74 14.41 13.83 9.61
C VAL A 74 15.87 14.29 9.65
N ILE A 75 16.72 13.74 8.76
CA ILE A 75 18.13 14.15 8.62
C ILE A 75 18.25 15.30 7.61
N VAL A 76 17.58 15.20 6.47
CA VAL A 76 17.68 16.16 5.36
C VAL A 76 16.30 16.76 5.12
N ARG A 77 16.02 17.92 5.73
CA ARG A 77 14.75 18.64 5.54
C ARG A 77 14.66 19.25 4.14
N GLU A 78 14.46 18.42 3.11
CA GLU A 78 14.22 18.85 1.74
C GLU A 78 12.73 18.90 1.40
N TRP A 79 12.29 20.06 0.87
CA TRP A 79 10.90 20.30 0.45
C TRP A 79 10.37 19.30 -0.60
N LYS A 80 11.27 18.67 -1.37
CA LYS A 80 10.93 17.66 -2.37
C LYS A 80 10.42 16.35 -1.77
N GLU A 81 11.01 15.89 -0.67
CA GLU A 81 10.65 14.63 -0.03
C GLU A 81 9.25 14.71 0.63
N ILE A 82 8.90 15.87 1.18
CA ILE A 82 7.55 16.16 1.70
C ILE A 82 6.48 15.99 0.60
N LEU A 83 6.81 16.38 -0.63
CA LEU A 83 5.90 16.33 -1.78
C LEU A 83 5.69 14.89 -2.27
N THR A 84 6.74 14.05 -2.22
CA THR A 84 6.63 12.62 -2.53
C THR A 84 5.73 11.90 -1.51
N VAL A 85 5.93 12.17 -0.22
CA VAL A 85 5.10 11.60 0.86
C VAL A 85 3.63 12.01 0.70
N ALA A 86 3.35 13.28 0.44
CA ALA A 86 2.00 13.78 0.21
C ALA A 86 1.35 13.12 -1.03
N GLY A 87 2.13 12.91 -2.11
CA GLY A 87 1.68 12.21 -3.31
C GLY A 87 1.28 10.76 -3.05
N ILE A 88 2.08 10.01 -2.30
CA ILE A 88 1.79 8.60 -1.96
C ILE A 88 0.53 8.50 -1.09
N ILE A 89 0.36 9.39 -0.11
CA ILE A 89 -0.86 9.46 0.71
C ILE A 89 -2.10 9.74 -0.16
N GLY A 90 -1.99 10.70 -1.10
CA GLY A 90 -3.05 10.99 -2.07
C GLY A 90 -3.40 9.79 -2.96
N LEU A 91 -2.39 9.10 -3.48
CA LEU A 91 -2.55 7.86 -4.25
C LEU A 91 -3.24 6.75 -3.44
N ARG A 92 -2.89 6.60 -2.16
CA ARG A 92 -3.52 5.62 -1.27
C ARG A 92 -4.98 5.95 -0.98
N ALA A 93 -5.30 7.22 -0.78
CA ALA A 93 -6.68 7.69 -0.64
C ALA A 93 -7.48 7.42 -1.92
N ALA A 94 -6.91 7.72 -3.10
CA ALA A 94 -7.56 7.47 -4.38
C ALA A 94 -7.81 5.99 -4.65
N LEU A 95 -6.82 5.12 -4.41
CA LEU A 95 -6.96 3.66 -4.61
C LEU A 95 -7.99 3.06 -3.64
N THR A 96 -7.96 3.46 -2.37
CA THR A 96 -8.94 3.03 -1.36
C THR A 96 -10.35 3.48 -1.73
N PHE A 97 -10.49 4.70 -2.25
CA PHE A 97 -11.77 5.23 -2.72
C PHE A 97 -12.29 4.48 -3.96
N LEU A 98 -11.41 4.11 -4.89
CA LEU A 98 -11.72 3.29 -6.05
C LEU A 98 -12.29 1.92 -5.66
N ILE A 99 -11.68 1.25 -4.66
CA ILE A 99 -12.18 -0.02 -4.14
C ILE A 99 -13.51 0.18 -3.41
N HIS A 100 -13.65 1.24 -2.61
CA HIS A 100 -14.92 1.54 -1.92
C HIS A 100 -16.07 1.81 -2.90
N TRP A 101 -15.77 2.46 -4.03
CA TRP A 101 -16.73 2.68 -5.11
C TRP A 101 -17.10 1.37 -5.83
N GLU A 102 -16.10 0.53 -6.13
CA GLU A 102 -16.30 -0.79 -6.75
C GLU A 102 -17.20 -1.70 -5.89
N ILE A 103 -16.99 -1.73 -4.57
CA ILE A 103 -17.81 -2.51 -3.64
C ILE A 103 -19.25 -1.96 -3.56
N LYS A 104 -19.42 -0.63 -3.59
CA LYS A 104 -20.75 0.00 -3.53
C LYS A 104 -21.60 -0.28 -4.79
N GLU A 105 -20.97 -0.48 -5.94
CA GLU A 105 -21.67 -0.85 -7.18
C GLU A 105 -21.94 -2.35 -7.27
N GLY A 106 -21.03 -3.21 -6.79
CA GLY A 106 -21.23 -4.67 -6.77
C GLY A 106 -22.44 -5.14 -5.94
N VAL A 107 -22.75 -4.45 -4.84
CA VAL A 107 -23.94 -4.76 -4.01
C VAL A 107 -25.26 -4.40 -4.72
N ARG A 108 -25.23 -3.47 -5.69
CA ARG A 108 -26.46 -3.01 -6.38
C ARG A 108 -26.90 -3.94 -7.50
N GLU A 109 -26.01 -4.77 -8.05
CA GLU A 109 -26.36 -5.70 -9.13
C GLU A 109 -26.94 -7.04 -8.62
N GLU A 110 -26.55 -7.52 -7.44
CA GLU A 110 -27.11 -8.76 -6.87
C GLU A 110 -28.58 -8.64 -6.47
N HIS A 111 -29.06 -7.45 -6.12
CA HIS A 111 -30.49 -7.23 -5.83
C HIS A 111 -31.37 -7.11 -7.08
N GLY A 112 -30.79 -6.91 -8.27
CA GLY A 112 -31.53 -6.88 -9.55
C GLY A 112 -31.86 -8.27 -10.08
N LYS A 113 -30.95 -9.25 -9.94
CA LYS A 113 -31.15 -10.61 -10.48
C LYS A 113 -32.05 -11.51 -9.63
N LYS A 114 -32.28 -11.19 -8.35
CA LYS A 114 -33.15 -12.02 -7.49
C LYS A 114 -34.66 -11.80 -7.71
N LYS A 115 -35.07 -10.68 -8.33
CA LYS A 115 -36.49 -10.43 -8.63
C LYS A 115 -36.98 -11.05 -9.94
N GLU A 116 -36.09 -11.29 -10.90
CA GLU A 116 -36.49 -11.88 -12.19
C GLU A 116 -36.70 -13.40 -12.10
N ASN A 117 -36.01 -14.10 -11.19
CA ASN A 117 -36.11 -15.56 -11.08
C ASN A 117 -37.24 -16.07 -10.16
N SER A 118 -38.03 -15.18 -9.54
CA SER A 118 -39.19 -15.55 -8.70
C SER A 118 -40.54 -15.32 -9.36
N SER A 119 -40.60 -14.63 -10.51
CA SER A 119 -41.86 -14.40 -11.25
C SER A 119 -42.11 -15.41 -12.37
N GLY A 120 -41.15 -16.31 -12.66
CA GLY A 120 -41.23 -17.31 -13.73
C GLY A 120 -41.60 -18.73 -13.31
N LYS A 121 -41.97 -18.97 -12.05
CA LYS A 121 -42.38 -20.29 -11.54
C LYS A 121 -43.87 -20.40 -11.15
N GLU A 122 -44.66 -19.35 -11.30
CA GLU A 122 -46.13 -19.41 -11.21
C GLU A 122 -46.73 -19.57 -12.61
N CYS A 123 -46.49 -20.71 -13.26
CA CYS A 123 -47.32 -21.30 -14.32
C CYS A 123 -46.69 -22.64 -14.71
N GLY A 124 -47.19 -23.73 -14.13
CA GLY A 124 -46.80 -25.11 -14.40
C GLY A 124 -47.53 -26.05 -13.47
#